data_AF-A0A660V5P3-F1
#
_entry.id   AF-A0A660V5P3-F1
#
_cell.length_a   1.000
_cell.length_b   1.000
_cell.length_c   1.000
_cell.angle_alpha   90.00
_cell.angle_beta   90.00
_cell.angle_gamma   90.00
#
_symmetry.space_group_name_H-M   'P 1'
#
loop_
_entity.id
_entity.type
_entity.pdbx_description
1 polymer ?
#
loop_
_entity_poly.entity_id
_entity_poly.type
_entity_poly.pdbx_seq_one_letter_code
_entity_poly.pdbx_strand_id
1 'polypeptide(L)'
;MDFAVWRVWKTGFEFFDLARAYGLSLFLYAGTDYLSDVLVREHPAYFLVTISPPIQKWQKTTPWSVEWEGKGWNYVFKTFRGINARLIAGNKKDARQVLEIEAPTIINTFDLRAKLLRQDDPEADNNTMKTIWGPLDPSAIKGTRGGSWTGAEPPILSDPVNWALSLLGAKELFFPFNVKKSSGGWTTYVLAPFPFCVSMKTSKEIVHLFREKRKLGKCYSVRHAGAWFAVRLYQWLLEGIVNHDIQETSFSRIGCFELSGGKILSGSFLDLSVLNEFLGRVTEDPKNNEQIVTLSTLLDLWDSIFLYAAVKKGGENIALTLADLIFNPNLDNYERHILTVFKERLHLESLSQLTRRGKRSIRLYNRKLLEEVMSHVEVV
;
A
#
# COMPACT_ATOMS: atom_id res chain seq x y z
N MET A 1 27.51 -13.05 13.00
CA MET A 1 26.51 -13.45 11.98
C MET A 1 26.83 -12.65 10.75
N ASP A 2 27.11 -13.31 9.64
CA ASP A 2 27.41 -12.62 8.39
C ASP A 2 26.11 -12.11 7.79
N PHE A 3 26.05 -10.82 7.50
CA PHE A 3 24.95 -10.17 6.80
C PHE A 3 25.51 -9.26 5.71
N ALA A 4 24.74 -9.05 4.65
CA ALA A 4 25.08 -8.08 3.60
C ALA A 4 24.02 -6.99 3.52
N VAL A 5 24.44 -5.82 3.05
CA VAL A 5 23.64 -4.58 3.13
C VAL A 5 23.69 -3.83 1.81
N TRP A 6 22.53 -3.47 1.28
CA TRP A 6 22.37 -2.62 0.11
C TRP A 6 21.64 -1.34 0.46
N ARG A 7 22.05 -0.23 -0.15
CA ARG A 7 21.38 1.07 -0.07
C ARG A 7 20.77 1.37 -1.43
N VAL A 8 19.44 1.49 -1.46
CA VAL A 8 18.70 1.97 -2.63
C VAL A 8 18.43 3.45 -2.43
N TRP A 9 19.23 4.31 -3.06
CA TRP A 9 19.17 5.76 -2.89
C TRP A 9 17.87 6.33 -3.48
N LYS A 10 17.18 7.20 -2.72
CA LYS A 10 15.94 7.83 -3.16
C LYS A 10 16.23 8.86 -4.26
N THR A 11 15.36 8.90 -5.26
CA THR A 11 15.42 9.82 -6.41
C THR A 11 14.43 10.97 -6.27
N GLY A 12 13.50 10.89 -5.32
CA GLY A 12 12.36 11.80 -5.19
C GLY A 12 11.09 11.27 -5.87
N PHE A 13 11.18 10.18 -6.61
CA PHE A 13 10.03 9.45 -7.14
C PHE A 13 9.63 8.34 -6.16
N GLU A 14 8.82 8.67 -5.16
CA GLU A 14 8.61 7.81 -3.99
C GLU A 14 8.17 6.37 -4.30
N PHE A 15 7.23 6.17 -5.23
CA PHE A 15 6.76 4.84 -5.61
C PHE A 15 7.77 4.08 -6.46
N PHE A 16 8.53 4.76 -7.31
CA PHE A 16 9.65 4.18 -8.03
C PHE A 16 10.75 3.73 -7.07
N ASP A 17 11.14 4.59 -6.14
CA ASP A 17 12.16 4.28 -5.13
C ASP A 17 11.74 3.10 -4.24
N LEU A 18 10.50 3.11 -3.77
CA LEU A 18 9.92 2.03 -2.98
C LEU A 18 9.89 0.72 -3.77
N ALA A 19 9.41 0.75 -5.02
CA ALA A 19 9.37 -0.43 -5.87
C ALA A 19 10.77 -0.96 -6.17
N ARG A 20 11.79 -0.12 -6.34
CA ARG A 20 13.18 -0.59 -6.49
C ARG A 20 13.67 -1.32 -5.24
N ALA A 21 13.39 -0.78 -4.05
CA ALA A 21 13.77 -1.41 -2.79
C ALA A 21 13.11 -2.80 -2.63
N TYR A 22 11.80 -2.90 -2.86
CA TYR A 22 11.10 -4.20 -2.85
C TYR A 22 11.58 -5.14 -3.95
N GLY A 23 11.89 -4.61 -5.13
CA GLY A 23 12.41 -5.38 -6.25
C GLY A 23 13.75 -6.01 -5.96
N LEU A 24 14.69 -5.24 -5.40
CA LEU A 24 15.98 -5.75 -4.95
C LEU A 24 15.79 -6.81 -3.87
N SER A 25 14.92 -6.54 -2.92
CA SER A 25 14.69 -7.43 -1.80
C SER A 25 14.08 -8.76 -2.25
N LEU A 26 13.13 -8.72 -3.18
CA LEU A 26 12.55 -9.92 -3.79
C LEU A 26 13.55 -10.67 -4.67
N PHE A 27 14.38 -9.95 -5.43
CA PHE A 27 15.47 -10.53 -6.21
C PHE A 27 16.43 -11.32 -5.30
N LEU A 28 16.93 -10.69 -4.23
CA LEU A 28 17.81 -11.32 -3.26
C LEU A 28 17.13 -12.51 -2.55
N TYR A 29 15.88 -12.34 -2.12
CA TYR A 29 15.12 -13.38 -1.44
C TYR A 29 14.94 -14.61 -2.33
N ALA A 30 14.54 -14.44 -3.59
CA ALA A 30 14.40 -15.52 -4.56
C ALA A 30 15.75 -16.16 -4.94
N GLY A 31 16.81 -15.35 -5.00
CA GLY A 31 18.18 -15.82 -5.25
C GLY A 31 18.74 -16.72 -4.15
N THR A 32 18.15 -16.67 -2.96
CA THR A 32 18.48 -17.55 -1.82
C THR A 32 17.47 -18.69 -1.62
N ASP A 33 16.65 -18.98 -2.64
CA ASP A 33 15.60 -20.01 -2.58
C ASP A 33 14.60 -19.79 -1.43
N TYR A 34 14.38 -18.52 -1.05
CA TYR A 34 13.56 -18.10 0.10
C TYR A 34 14.06 -18.59 1.46
N LEU A 35 15.35 -18.94 1.57
CA LEU A 35 15.95 -19.42 2.81
C LEU A 35 16.55 -18.30 3.66
N SER A 36 16.83 -17.12 3.08
CA SER A 36 17.44 -16.01 3.82
C SER A 36 16.40 -14.98 4.26
N ASP A 37 16.66 -14.38 5.42
CA ASP A 37 15.87 -13.26 5.92
C ASP A 37 16.31 -11.99 5.21
N VAL A 38 15.45 -11.50 4.32
CA VAL A 38 15.64 -10.21 3.64
C VAL A 38 14.72 -9.17 4.29
N LEU A 39 15.31 -8.12 4.86
CA LEU A 39 14.58 -7.01 5.47
C LEU A 39 14.74 -5.74 4.64
N VAL A 40 13.68 -4.94 4.60
CA VAL A 40 13.64 -3.60 3.99
C VAL A 40 13.33 -2.59 5.08
N ARG A 41 14.20 -1.58 5.23
CA ARG A 41 14.02 -0.49 6.19
C ARG A 41 14.06 0.86 5.49
N GLU A 42 13.17 1.76 5.86
CA GLU A 42 13.17 3.12 5.34
C GLU A 42 14.14 4.01 6.12
N HIS A 43 15.02 4.71 5.41
CA HIS A 43 15.78 5.85 5.93
C HIS A 43 15.41 7.12 5.15
N PRO A 44 15.74 8.33 5.66
CA PRO A 44 15.44 9.58 4.98
C PRO A 44 16.02 9.67 3.55
N ALA A 45 17.26 9.19 3.33
CA ALA A 45 17.96 9.33 2.05
C ALA A 45 17.93 8.08 1.16
N TYR A 46 17.66 6.89 1.72
CA TYR A 46 17.71 5.62 1.02
C TYR A 46 16.78 4.59 1.68
N PHE A 47 16.50 3.49 0.99
CA PHE A 47 16.00 2.28 1.61
C PHE A 47 17.17 1.34 1.87
N LEU A 48 17.23 0.77 3.07
CA LEU A 48 18.24 -0.19 3.48
C LEU A 48 17.69 -1.60 3.30
N VAL A 49 18.35 -2.41 2.48
CA VAL A 49 18.02 -3.82 2.29
C VAL A 49 19.10 -4.65 2.95
N THR A 50 18.74 -5.46 3.93
CA THR A 50 19.67 -6.35 4.63
C THR A 50 19.30 -7.79 4.36
N ILE A 51 20.29 -8.66 4.20
CA ILE A 51 20.07 -10.10 4.04
C ILE A 51 20.92 -10.88 5.03
N SER A 52 20.36 -11.95 5.59
CA SER A 52 21.08 -12.92 6.42
C SER A 52 20.52 -14.33 6.20
N PRO A 53 21.36 -15.33 5.82
CA PRO A 53 22.76 -15.20 5.41
C PRO A 53 22.93 -14.52 4.03
N PRO A 54 24.12 -13.98 3.71
CA PRO A 54 24.39 -13.37 2.41
C PRO A 54 24.37 -14.36 1.26
N ILE A 55 23.90 -13.89 0.09
CA ILE A 55 23.97 -14.65 -1.14
C ILE A 55 25.42 -14.75 -1.62
N GLN A 56 25.96 -15.98 -1.67
CA GLN A 56 27.33 -16.20 -2.13
C GLN A 56 27.45 -16.18 -3.66
N LYS A 57 26.40 -16.64 -4.35
CA LYS A 57 26.35 -16.71 -5.81
C LYS A 57 24.91 -16.66 -6.31
N TRP A 58 24.67 -15.87 -7.36
CA TRP A 58 23.38 -15.88 -8.03
C TRP A 58 23.08 -17.24 -8.66
N GLN A 59 21.87 -17.75 -8.43
CA GLN A 59 21.38 -18.96 -9.08
C GLN A 59 19.99 -18.73 -9.66
N LYS A 60 19.74 -19.29 -10.85
CA LYS A 60 18.40 -19.30 -11.43
C LYS A 60 17.59 -20.42 -10.74
N THR A 61 17.00 -20.08 -9.61
CA THR A 61 16.21 -21.01 -8.80
C THR A 61 14.79 -21.18 -9.35
N THR A 62 14.08 -22.21 -8.88
CA THR A 62 12.65 -22.38 -9.18
C THR A 62 11.82 -21.20 -8.64
N PRO A 63 12.00 -20.76 -7.38
CA PRO A 63 11.44 -19.51 -6.86
C PRO A 63 11.62 -18.29 -7.76
N TRP A 64 12.82 -18.08 -8.31
CA TRP A 64 13.08 -16.96 -9.21
C TRP A 64 12.15 -16.98 -10.43
N SER A 65 11.92 -18.15 -11.02
CA SER A 65 11.04 -18.26 -12.18
C SER A 65 9.57 -17.95 -11.85
N VAL A 66 9.10 -18.34 -10.66
CA VAL A 66 7.73 -18.09 -10.19
C VAL A 66 7.42 -16.59 -10.05
N GLU A 67 8.41 -15.76 -9.72
CA GLU A 67 8.20 -14.31 -9.56
C GLU A 67 7.79 -13.59 -10.85
N TRP A 68 8.09 -14.21 -11.99
CA TRP A 68 7.70 -13.72 -13.31
C TRP A 68 6.33 -14.22 -13.76
N GLU A 69 5.58 -14.91 -12.91
CA GLU A 69 4.25 -15.41 -13.19
C GLU A 69 3.16 -14.62 -12.45
N GLY A 70 1.90 -14.97 -12.70
CA GLY A 70 0.75 -14.45 -11.95
C GLY A 70 0.14 -13.14 -12.48
N LYS A 71 -1.04 -12.84 -11.95
CA LYS A 71 -1.91 -11.73 -12.38
C LYS A 71 -1.45 -10.34 -11.90
N GLY A 72 -0.49 -10.28 -10.96
CA GLY A 72 0.05 -9.02 -10.41
C GLY A 72 0.64 -8.10 -11.49
N TRP A 73 1.25 -8.70 -12.52
CA TRP A 73 1.84 -7.99 -13.65
C TRP A 73 0.86 -7.13 -14.45
N ASN A 74 -0.43 -7.50 -14.49
CA ASN A 74 -1.44 -6.72 -15.21
C ASN A 74 -1.64 -5.32 -14.61
N TYR A 75 -1.30 -5.13 -13.34
CA TYR A 75 -1.51 -3.88 -12.62
C TYR A 75 -0.33 -2.93 -12.74
N VAL A 76 0.89 -3.45 -12.86
CA VAL A 76 2.11 -2.67 -13.11
C VAL A 76 2.00 -1.87 -14.41
N PHE A 77 1.36 -2.45 -15.43
CA PHE A 77 1.22 -1.84 -16.76
C PHE A 77 -0.17 -1.25 -17.04
N LYS A 78 -1.04 -1.17 -16.03
CA LYS A 78 -2.46 -0.84 -16.20
C LYS A 78 -2.73 0.58 -16.74
N THR A 79 -1.80 1.51 -16.53
CA THR A 79 -1.98 2.90 -16.94
C THR A 79 -1.61 3.17 -18.40
N PHE A 80 -1.27 2.19 -19.23
CA PHE A 80 -0.96 2.49 -20.62
C PHE A 80 -2.15 2.23 -21.54
N ARG A 81 -2.50 3.22 -22.37
CA ARG A 81 -3.50 3.05 -23.42
C ARG A 81 -2.90 2.21 -24.55
N GLY A 82 -3.53 1.07 -24.87
CA GLY A 82 -3.10 0.21 -25.97
C GLY A 82 -2.07 -0.87 -25.62
N ILE A 83 -1.76 -1.07 -24.33
CA ILE A 83 -0.99 -2.25 -23.91
C ILE A 83 -1.84 -3.50 -24.11
N ASN A 84 -1.33 -4.42 -24.92
CA ASN A 84 -1.84 -5.77 -25.06
C ASN A 84 -0.93 -6.75 -24.31
N ALA A 85 -1.39 -8.00 -24.15
CA ALA A 85 -0.65 -9.04 -23.44
C ALA A 85 0.78 -9.26 -23.98
N ARG A 86 1.01 -8.97 -25.27
CA ARG A 86 2.32 -9.11 -25.93
C ARG A 86 3.36 -8.12 -25.39
N LEU A 87 2.98 -6.85 -25.20
CA LEU A 87 3.91 -5.85 -24.66
C LEU A 87 4.25 -6.14 -23.19
N ILE A 88 3.25 -6.56 -22.39
CA ILE A 88 3.49 -6.99 -21.00
C ILE A 88 4.48 -8.15 -20.98
N ALA A 89 4.26 -9.18 -21.82
CA ALA A 89 5.17 -10.32 -21.90
C ALA A 89 6.58 -9.91 -22.35
N GLY A 90 6.69 -9.00 -23.31
CA GLY A 90 7.97 -8.44 -23.78
C GLY A 90 8.73 -7.72 -22.67
N ASN A 91 8.08 -6.77 -21.97
CA ASN A 91 8.70 -6.02 -20.88
C ASN A 91 9.09 -6.93 -19.70
N LYS A 92 8.26 -7.93 -19.37
CA LYS A 92 8.60 -8.94 -18.36
C LYS A 92 9.85 -9.73 -18.74
N LYS A 93 9.91 -10.20 -19.98
CA LYS A 93 11.06 -10.95 -20.49
C LYS A 93 12.33 -10.09 -20.46
N ASP A 94 12.23 -8.84 -20.90
CA ASP A 94 13.34 -7.89 -20.93
C ASP A 94 13.84 -7.56 -19.51
N ALA A 95 12.94 -7.20 -18.59
CA ALA A 95 13.28 -6.97 -17.20
C ALA A 95 13.94 -8.20 -16.53
N ARG A 96 13.42 -9.40 -16.82
CA ARG A 96 14.04 -10.66 -16.34
C ARG A 96 15.45 -10.83 -16.88
N GLN A 97 15.65 -10.61 -18.19
CA GLN A 97 16.96 -10.74 -18.82
C GLN A 97 17.96 -9.75 -18.24
N VAL A 98 17.56 -8.49 -18.06
CA VAL A 98 18.41 -7.47 -17.43
C VAL A 98 18.86 -7.91 -16.04
N LEU A 99 17.93 -8.34 -15.17
CA LEU A 99 18.29 -8.76 -13.81
C LEU A 99 19.15 -10.03 -13.78
N GLU A 100 18.94 -10.96 -14.71
CA GLU A 100 19.75 -12.18 -14.79
C GLU A 100 21.17 -11.93 -15.32
N ILE A 101 21.33 -11.01 -16.28
CA ILE A 101 22.64 -10.62 -16.83
C ILE A 101 23.42 -9.81 -15.79
N GLU A 102 22.76 -8.85 -15.15
CA GLU A 102 23.39 -7.94 -14.17
C GLU A 102 23.44 -8.51 -12.76
N ALA A 103 22.99 -9.74 -12.54
CA ALA A 103 22.97 -10.36 -11.22
C ALA A 103 24.33 -10.31 -10.48
N PRO A 104 25.48 -10.61 -11.11
CA PRO A 104 26.78 -10.49 -10.46
C PRO A 104 27.08 -9.04 -10.05
N THR A 105 26.71 -8.06 -10.88
CA THR A 105 26.87 -6.63 -10.58
C THR A 105 26.00 -6.23 -9.40
N ILE A 106 24.71 -6.61 -9.40
CA ILE A 106 23.74 -6.26 -8.35
C ILE A 106 24.16 -6.83 -7.00
N ILE A 107 24.61 -8.10 -6.96
CA ILE A 107 25.06 -8.74 -5.71
C ILE A 107 26.30 -8.05 -5.13
N ASN A 108 27.19 -7.52 -5.98
CA ASN A 108 28.43 -6.88 -5.53
C ASN A 108 28.32 -5.36 -5.39
N THR A 109 27.22 -4.75 -5.83
CA THR A 109 26.99 -3.29 -5.78
C THR A 109 26.10 -2.93 -4.61
N PHE A 110 26.70 -2.59 -3.47
CA PHE A 110 25.98 -2.25 -2.24
C PHE A 110 25.31 -0.86 -2.26
N ASP A 111 25.61 -0.01 -3.25
CA ASP A 111 25.02 1.32 -3.39
C ASP A 111 24.33 1.45 -4.76
N LEU A 112 23.01 1.28 -4.78
CA LEU A 112 22.19 1.36 -5.98
C LEU A 112 21.60 2.77 -6.14
N ARG A 113 22.12 3.49 -7.11
CA ARG A 113 21.64 4.82 -7.53
C ARG A 113 20.97 4.69 -8.90
N ALA A 114 19.78 5.24 -9.04
CA ALA A 114 19.11 5.28 -10.33
C ALA A 114 19.55 6.51 -11.11
N LYS A 115 19.87 6.32 -12.39
CA LYS A 115 20.03 7.41 -13.34
C LYS A 115 18.66 7.72 -13.92
N LEU A 116 18.16 8.94 -13.69
CA LEU A 116 16.90 9.42 -14.24
C LEU A 116 17.16 10.47 -15.30
N LEU A 117 16.53 10.31 -16.47
CA LEU A 117 16.55 11.28 -17.56
C LEU A 117 15.12 11.59 -17.99
N ARG A 118 14.90 12.78 -18.54
CA ARG A 118 13.66 13.05 -19.27
C ARG A 118 13.82 12.57 -20.72
N GLN A 119 12.73 12.21 -21.39
CA GLN A 119 12.81 11.73 -22.77
C GLN A 119 13.40 12.77 -23.75
N ASP A 120 13.28 14.06 -23.45
CA ASP A 120 13.83 15.17 -24.21
C ASP A 120 15.31 15.49 -23.87
N ASP A 121 15.94 14.73 -22.97
CA ASP A 121 17.35 14.87 -22.63
C ASP A 121 18.22 14.32 -23.78
N PRO A 122 19.27 15.04 -24.25
CA PRO A 122 20.18 14.54 -25.28
C PRO A 122 20.83 13.19 -24.94
N GLU A 123 21.00 12.86 -23.66
CA GLU A 123 21.54 11.57 -23.23
C GLU A 123 20.51 10.41 -23.35
N ALA A 124 19.22 10.73 -23.52
CA ALA A 124 18.14 9.75 -23.67
C ALA A 124 18.14 9.05 -25.05
N ASP A 125 18.71 9.68 -26.08
CA ASP A 125 18.73 9.18 -27.47
C ASP A 125 19.55 7.90 -27.65
N ASN A 126 20.36 7.51 -26.65
CA ASN A 126 21.19 6.30 -26.70
C ASN A 126 20.39 4.97 -26.63
N ASN A 127 19.05 4.98 -26.63
CA ASN A 127 18.17 3.81 -26.68
C ASN A 127 18.35 2.75 -25.55
N THR A 128 19.23 3.01 -24.59
CA THR A 128 19.52 2.12 -23.45
C THR A 128 18.60 2.38 -22.27
N MET A 129 18.07 3.59 -22.14
CA MET A 129 17.21 3.99 -21.04
C MET A 129 15.79 3.44 -21.22
N LYS A 130 15.11 3.14 -20.11
CA LYS A 130 13.81 2.49 -20.07
C LYS A 130 12.77 3.38 -19.40
N THR A 131 11.59 3.49 -19.99
CA THR A 131 10.51 4.32 -19.44
C THR A 131 9.99 3.82 -18.09
N ILE A 132 9.86 4.73 -17.12
CA ILE A 132 9.17 4.51 -15.86
C ILE A 132 7.65 4.58 -16.11
N TRP A 133 6.92 3.57 -15.65
CA TRP A 133 5.49 3.44 -15.93
C TRP A 133 4.63 4.19 -14.91
N GLY A 134 3.42 4.59 -15.31
CA GLY A 134 2.54 5.46 -14.53
C GLY A 134 2.41 5.12 -13.03
N PRO A 135 2.15 3.87 -12.60
CA PRO A 135 2.04 3.54 -11.18
C PRO A 135 3.33 3.78 -10.38
N LEU A 136 4.49 3.81 -11.04
CA LEU A 136 5.80 4.11 -10.47
C LEU A 136 6.12 5.61 -10.48
N ASP A 137 5.44 6.39 -11.33
CA ASP A 137 5.49 7.86 -11.34
C ASP A 137 4.08 8.48 -11.22
N PRO A 138 3.49 8.43 -10.01
CA PRO A 138 2.26 9.18 -9.75
C PRO A 138 2.48 10.69 -9.75
N SER A 139 3.71 11.21 -9.79
CA SER A 139 3.89 12.67 -9.92
C SER A 139 3.62 13.18 -11.34
N ALA A 140 3.52 12.28 -12.33
CA ALA A 140 2.91 12.55 -13.64
C ALA A 140 1.37 12.71 -13.59
N ILE A 141 0.77 12.76 -12.38
CA ILE A 141 -0.60 13.26 -12.17
C ILE A 141 -0.65 14.70 -12.71
N LYS A 142 -1.61 14.96 -13.61
CA LYS A 142 -1.94 16.33 -14.01
C LYS A 142 -2.22 17.17 -12.77
N GLY A 143 -1.38 18.17 -12.49
CA GLY A 143 -1.62 19.21 -11.50
C GLY A 143 -0.86 19.12 -10.17
N THR A 144 0.05 18.16 -9.97
CA THR A 144 0.87 18.09 -8.73
C THR A 144 2.28 18.69 -8.88
N ARG A 145 2.76 18.90 -10.11
CA ARG A 145 3.95 19.71 -10.37
C ARG A 145 3.48 21.09 -10.81
N GLY A 146 3.64 22.09 -9.94
CA GLY A 146 3.16 23.45 -10.15
C GLY A 146 3.62 23.99 -11.50
N GLY A 147 2.67 24.24 -12.39
CA GLY A 147 2.97 24.79 -13.72
C GLY A 147 1.80 24.60 -14.67
N SER A 148 1.27 25.71 -15.16
CA SER A 148 0.24 25.83 -16.19
C SER A 148 0.72 25.31 -17.55
N TRP A 149 0.93 24.00 -17.68
CA TRP A 149 1.30 23.37 -18.94
C TRP A 149 0.18 22.44 -19.41
N THR A 150 -0.40 22.78 -20.57
CA THR A 150 -1.47 22.02 -21.24
C THR A 150 -0.94 20.88 -22.11
N GLY A 151 0.38 20.65 -22.14
CA GLY A 151 1.03 19.53 -22.82
C GLY A 151 1.08 18.24 -21.98
N ALA A 152 1.21 17.09 -22.65
CA ALA A 152 1.63 15.86 -21.98
C ALA A 152 3.12 16.00 -21.64
N GLU A 153 3.48 15.92 -20.36
CA GLU A 153 4.89 15.94 -19.96
C GLU A 153 5.64 14.74 -20.56
N PRO A 154 6.90 14.93 -21.01
CA PRO A 154 7.71 13.83 -21.50
C PRO A 154 7.92 12.79 -20.39
N PRO A 155 7.87 11.49 -20.71
CA PRO A 155 8.06 10.43 -19.72
C PRO A 155 9.47 10.47 -19.13
N ILE A 156 9.57 10.03 -17.88
CA ILE A 156 10.86 9.83 -17.21
C ILE A 156 11.42 8.45 -17.61
N LEU A 157 12.71 8.43 -17.89
CA LEU A 157 13.47 7.23 -18.22
C LEU A 157 14.43 6.90 -17.07
N SER A 158 14.67 5.61 -16.85
CA SER A 158 15.60 5.06 -15.87
C SER A 158 16.62 4.16 -16.55
N ASP A 159 17.79 3.97 -15.94
CA ASP A 159 18.70 2.91 -16.34
C ASP A 159 18.02 1.52 -16.23
N PRO A 160 18.45 0.52 -17.05
CA PRO A 160 17.79 -0.78 -17.13
C PRO A 160 17.68 -1.54 -15.81
N VAL A 161 18.71 -1.50 -14.95
CA VAL A 161 18.72 -2.26 -13.70
C VAL A 161 17.68 -1.71 -12.74
N ASN A 162 17.70 -0.40 -12.50
CA ASN A 162 16.75 0.25 -11.61
C ASN A 162 15.31 0.15 -12.16
N TRP A 163 15.15 0.24 -13.48
CA TRP A 163 13.87 -0.02 -14.14
C TRP A 163 13.36 -1.45 -13.88
N ALA A 164 14.20 -2.47 -14.12
CA ALA A 164 13.80 -3.86 -13.97
C ALA A 164 13.50 -4.22 -12.51
N LEU A 165 14.29 -3.72 -11.55
CA LEU A 165 14.01 -3.83 -10.12
C LEU A 165 12.67 -3.17 -9.76
N SER A 166 12.41 -1.96 -10.26
CA SER A 166 11.13 -1.28 -9.99
C SER A 166 9.92 -2.05 -10.51
N LEU A 167 10.04 -2.70 -11.68
CA LEU A 167 8.97 -3.54 -12.23
C LEU A 167 8.71 -4.78 -11.37
N LEU A 168 9.79 -5.46 -10.96
CA LEU A 168 9.71 -6.64 -10.09
C LEU A 168 9.08 -6.28 -8.74
N GLY A 169 9.54 -5.20 -8.12
CA GLY A 169 9.00 -4.76 -6.83
C GLY A 169 7.59 -4.22 -6.92
N ALA A 170 7.20 -3.52 -7.99
CA ALA A 170 5.83 -3.07 -8.20
C ALA A 170 4.82 -4.23 -8.25
N LYS A 171 5.20 -5.36 -8.87
CA LYS A 171 4.37 -6.59 -8.88
C LYS A 171 4.09 -7.08 -7.46
N GLU A 172 5.03 -6.90 -6.54
CA GLU A 172 4.89 -7.34 -5.15
C GLU A 172 4.17 -6.28 -4.31
N LEU A 173 4.66 -5.05 -4.35
CA LEU A 173 4.20 -3.91 -3.54
C LEU A 173 2.76 -3.50 -3.82
N PHE A 174 2.31 -3.52 -5.08
CA PHE A 174 1.02 -2.96 -5.43
C PHE A 174 -0.13 -3.92 -5.12
N PHE A 175 -1.05 -3.44 -4.28
CA PHE A 175 -2.31 -4.08 -3.93
C PHE A 175 -3.46 -3.46 -4.71
N PRO A 176 -3.82 -4.05 -5.85
CA PRO A 176 -4.91 -3.54 -6.67
C PRO A 176 -6.25 -4.05 -6.16
N PHE A 177 -7.25 -3.19 -6.17
CA PHE A 177 -8.63 -3.54 -5.89
C PHE A 177 -9.54 -2.85 -6.89
N ASN A 178 -10.30 -3.68 -7.60
CA ASN A 178 -11.24 -3.21 -8.60
C ASN A 178 -12.57 -2.92 -7.91
N VAL A 179 -13.04 -1.70 -8.07
CA VAL A 179 -14.24 -1.19 -7.42
C VAL A 179 -15.16 -0.62 -8.48
N LYS A 180 -16.45 -0.89 -8.35
CA LYS A 180 -17.47 -0.25 -9.17
C LYS A 180 -17.79 1.13 -8.59
N LYS A 181 -17.52 2.20 -9.35
CA LYS A 181 -17.94 3.56 -8.99
C LYS A 181 -19.47 3.63 -8.96
N SER A 182 -19.99 4.53 -8.14
CA SER A 182 -21.42 4.85 -8.10
C SER A 182 -21.96 5.32 -9.47
N SER A 183 -21.11 5.88 -10.34
CA SER A 183 -21.44 6.28 -11.72
C SER A 183 -21.47 5.13 -12.74
N GLY A 184 -21.25 3.88 -12.31
CA GLY A 184 -21.36 2.69 -13.17
C GLY A 184 -20.04 2.21 -13.80
N GLY A 185 -18.97 3.01 -13.77
CA GLY A 185 -17.64 2.63 -14.26
C GLY A 185 -16.82 1.82 -13.25
N TRP A 186 -15.95 0.93 -13.74
CA TRP A 186 -14.94 0.28 -12.88
C TRP A 186 -13.72 1.17 -12.72
N THR A 187 -13.22 1.25 -11.50
CA THR A 187 -11.93 1.86 -11.19
C THR A 187 -11.04 0.88 -10.45
N THR A 188 -9.75 1.11 -10.50
CA THR A 188 -8.78 0.28 -9.79
C THR A 188 -7.99 1.17 -8.91
N TYR A 189 -8.14 1.01 -7.63
CA TYR A 189 -7.24 1.66 -6.72
C TYR A 189 -6.06 0.73 -6.43
N VAL A 190 -4.94 1.32 -6.04
CA VAL A 190 -3.71 0.64 -5.67
C VAL A 190 -3.26 1.15 -4.31
N LEU A 191 -2.90 0.22 -3.43
CA LEU A 191 -2.29 0.52 -2.13
C LEU A 191 -0.84 0.04 -2.15
N ALA A 192 0.04 0.82 -1.54
CA ALA A 192 1.46 0.53 -1.41
C ALA A 192 1.91 0.91 0.01
N PRO A 193 2.09 -0.06 0.91
CA PRO A 193 2.59 0.21 2.26
C PRO A 193 4.10 0.49 2.19
N PHE A 194 4.52 1.58 2.84
CA PHE A 194 5.92 1.95 2.97
C PHE A 194 6.50 1.29 4.21
N PRO A 195 7.62 0.56 4.10
CA PRO A 195 8.20 -0.17 5.21
C PRO A 195 8.86 0.82 6.16
N PHE A 196 8.58 0.73 7.45
CA PHE A 196 9.55 1.22 8.43
C PHE A 196 10.63 0.14 8.63
N CYS A 197 10.19 -1.10 8.85
CA CYS A 197 11.02 -2.30 8.82
C CYS A 197 10.13 -3.50 8.44
N VAL A 198 10.42 -4.21 7.34
CA VAL A 198 9.56 -5.31 6.86
C VAL A 198 10.41 -6.43 6.27
N SER A 199 10.12 -7.68 6.65
CA SER A 199 10.72 -8.85 5.98
C SER A 199 10.02 -9.16 4.65
N MET A 200 10.76 -9.67 3.67
CA MET A 200 10.17 -10.09 2.40
C MET A 200 9.19 -11.25 2.54
N LYS A 201 9.43 -12.16 3.50
CA LYS A 201 8.49 -13.21 3.86
C LYS A 201 7.14 -12.61 4.29
N THR A 202 7.16 -11.70 5.26
CA THR A 202 5.98 -10.99 5.74
C THR A 202 5.30 -10.19 4.63
N SER A 203 6.08 -9.50 3.77
CA SER A 203 5.50 -8.80 2.62
C SER A 203 4.70 -9.76 1.73
N LYS A 204 5.24 -10.94 1.39
CA LYS A 204 4.53 -11.92 0.56
C LYS A 204 3.25 -12.44 1.23
N GLU A 205 3.28 -12.65 2.55
CA GLU A 205 2.11 -13.07 3.34
C GLU A 205 0.99 -12.03 3.31
N ILE A 206 1.33 -10.75 3.52
CA ILE A 206 0.41 -9.62 3.38
C ILE A 206 -0.18 -9.61 1.96
N VAL A 207 0.66 -9.80 0.94
CA VAL A 207 0.21 -9.81 -0.45
C VAL A 207 -0.81 -10.90 -0.73
N HIS A 208 -0.56 -12.09 -0.20
CA HIS A 208 -1.47 -13.21 -0.32
C HIS A 208 -2.79 -12.95 0.43
N LEU A 209 -2.71 -12.44 1.67
CA LEU A 209 -3.88 -12.07 2.48
C LEU A 209 -4.84 -11.13 1.73
N PHE A 210 -4.31 -10.03 1.19
CA PHE A 210 -5.13 -9.00 0.56
C PHE A 210 -5.59 -9.34 -0.86
N ARG A 211 -4.87 -10.22 -1.57
CA ARG A 211 -5.29 -10.69 -2.90
C ARG A 211 -6.37 -11.76 -2.83
N GLU A 212 -6.35 -12.61 -1.80
CA GLU A 212 -7.18 -13.81 -1.74
C GLU A 212 -8.32 -13.77 -0.71
N LYS A 213 -8.14 -13.13 0.46
CA LYS A 213 -8.99 -13.44 1.62
C LYS A 213 -10.19 -12.54 1.93
N ARG A 214 -10.41 -11.40 1.27
CA ARG A 214 -11.69 -10.65 1.30
C ARG A 214 -11.56 -9.38 0.46
N LYS A 215 -12.55 -9.08 -0.38
CA LYS A 215 -12.59 -7.85 -1.18
C LYS A 215 -13.69 -6.95 -0.63
N LEU A 216 -13.33 -5.73 -0.26
CA LEU A 216 -14.30 -4.68 -0.01
C LEU A 216 -15.13 -4.50 -1.30
N GLY A 217 -16.41 -4.87 -1.27
CA GLY A 217 -17.24 -4.94 -2.48
C GLY A 217 -17.46 -3.59 -3.15
N LYS A 218 -17.32 -2.49 -2.37
CA LYS A 218 -17.46 -1.13 -2.83
C LYS A 218 -16.62 -0.17 -1.98
N CYS A 219 -15.84 0.68 -2.64
CA CYS A 219 -15.13 1.83 -2.06
C CYS A 219 -15.62 3.13 -2.69
N TYR A 220 -15.63 4.20 -1.91
CA TYR A 220 -16.20 5.50 -2.30
C TYR A 220 -15.12 6.52 -2.68
N SER A 221 -13.89 6.34 -2.19
CA SER A 221 -12.75 7.22 -2.45
C SER A 221 -11.42 6.47 -2.26
N VAL A 222 -10.31 7.09 -2.70
CA VAL A 222 -8.94 6.62 -2.40
C VAL A 222 -8.71 6.52 -0.89
N ARG A 223 -9.17 7.52 -0.12
CA ARG A 223 -9.02 7.54 1.33
C ARG A 223 -9.79 6.42 2.01
N HIS A 224 -11.04 6.18 1.62
CA HIS A 224 -11.82 5.05 2.16
C HIS A 224 -11.04 3.74 1.99
N ALA A 225 -10.49 3.52 0.81
CA ALA A 225 -9.75 2.30 0.59
C ALA A 225 -8.40 2.22 1.33
N GLY A 226 -7.68 3.33 1.43
CA GLY A 226 -6.48 3.44 2.25
C GLY A 226 -6.75 3.13 3.72
N ALA A 227 -7.82 3.69 4.26
CA ALA A 227 -8.24 3.50 5.64
C ALA A 227 -8.65 2.05 5.91
N TRP A 228 -9.47 1.46 5.03
CA TRP A 228 -9.84 0.05 5.14
C TRP A 228 -8.61 -0.87 5.11
N PHE A 229 -7.68 -0.64 4.18
CA PHE A 229 -6.45 -1.42 4.12
C PHE A 229 -5.60 -1.27 5.38
N ALA A 230 -5.48 -0.06 5.92
CA ALA A 230 -4.77 0.19 7.17
C ALA A 230 -5.39 -0.61 8.32
N VAL A 231 -6.72 -0.55 8.51
CA VAL A 231 -7.42 -1.32 9.56
C VAL A 231 -7.11 -2.81 9.46
N ARG A 232 -7.23 -3.37 8.25
CA ARG A 232 -6.94 -4.79 8.01
C ARG A 232 -5.47 -5.14 8.23
N LEU A 233 -4.56 -4.24 7.87
CA LEU A 233 -3.12 -4.42 8.07
C LEU A 233 -2.80 -4.44 9.57
N TYR A 234 -3.38 -3.53 10.35
CA TYR A 234 -3.24 -3.53 11.80
C TYR A 234 -3.80 -4.78 12.46
N GLN A 235 -4.99 -5.23 12.08
CA GLN A 235 -5.56 -6.48 12.59
C GLN A 235 -4.59 -7.65 12.36
N TRP A 236 -4.06 -7.78 11.15
CA TRP A 236 -3.12 -8.84 10.81
C TRP A 236 -1.81 -8.74 11.61
N LEU A 237 -1.26 -7.54 11.77
CA LEU A 237 -0.06 -7.31 12.58
C LEU A 237 -0.30 -7.68 14.05
N LEU A 238 -1.45 -7.29 14.62
CA LEU A 238 -1.80 -7.62 16.00
C LEU A 238 -1.97 -9.12 16.20
N GLU A 239 -2.67 -9.81 15.29
CA GLU A 239 -2.80 -11.27 15.31
C GLU A 239 -1.42 -11.95 15.29
N GLY A 240 -0.51 -11.48 14.42
CA GLY A 240 0.84 -12.03 14.34
C GLY A 240 1.71 -11.72 15.56
N ILE A 241 1.55 -10.56 16.20
CA ILE A 241 2.23 -10.22 17.46
C ILE A 241 1.74 -11.15 18.58
N VAL A 242 0.42 -11.35 18.70
CA VAL A 242 -0.19 -12.26 19.71
C VAL A 242 0.29 -13.70 19.53
N ASN A 243 0.43 -14.15 18.28
CA ASN A 243 0.93 -15.49 17.97
C ASN A 243 2.47 -15.60 18.04
N HIS A 244 3.18 -14.51 18.36
CA HIS A 244 4.65 -14.40 18.34
C HIS A 244 5.30 -14.67 16.97
N ASP A 245 4.53 -14.61 15.88
CA ASP A 245 4.98 -14.86 14.51
C ASP A 245 5.63 -13.62 13.86
N ILE A 246 5.36 -12.42 14.40
CA ILE A 246 5.81 -11.13 13.85
C ILE A 246 6.44 -10.30 14.96
N GLN A 247 7.75 -10.05 14.89
CA GLN A 247 8.47 -9.30 15.92
C GLN A 247 8.99 -7.92 15.45
N GLU A 248 9.35 -7.75 14.18
CA GLU A 248 9.98 -6.49 13.69
C GLU A 248 9.23 -5.79 12.55
N THR A 249 8.07 -6.31 12.13
CA THR A 249 7.34 -5.74 10.98
C THR A 249 6.58 -4.47 11.37
N SER A 250 6.87 -3.38 10.67
CA SER A 250 6.23 -2.08 10.85
C SER A 250 6.24 -1.27 9.55
N PHE A 251 5.25 -0.40 9.41
CA PHE A 251 5.05 0.43 8.22
C PHE A 251 4.96 1.90 8.62
N SER A 252 5.58 2.78 7.84
CA SER A 252 5.61 4.23 8.11
C SER A 252 4.37 4.92 7.55
N ARG A 253 3.91 4.51 6.37
CA ARG A 253 2.76 5.12 5.68
C ARG A 253 2.15 4.17 4.66
N ILE A 254 0.97 4.49 4.16
CA ILE A 254 0.35 3.80 3.03
C ILE A 254 0.08 4.79 1.90
N GLY A 255 0.75 4.59 0.77
CA GLY A 255 0.43 5.29 -0.47
C GLY A 255 -0.79 4.67 -1.13
N CYS A 256 -1.78 5.50 -1.48
CA CYS A 256 -3.04 5.07 -2.06
C CYS A 256 -3.29 5.89 -3.33
N PHE A 257 -3.62 5.26 -4.46
CA PHE A 257 -3.93 6.00 -5.67
C PHE A 257 -4.94 5.29 -6.58
N GLU A 258 -5.65 6.07 -7.39
CA GLU A 258 -6.68 5.59 -8.30
C GLU A 258 -6.14 5.49 -9.75
N LEU A 259 -6.22 4.29 -10.32
CA LEU A 259 -5.98 3.98 -11.74
C LEU A 259 -7.31 3.88 -12.51
N SER A 260 -7.47 4.73 -13.53
CA SER A 260 -8.60 4.64 -14.46
C SER A 260 -8.20 5.08 -15.87
N GLY A 261 -8.69 4.36 -16.89
CA GLY A 261 -8.58 4.78 -18.30
C GLY A 261 -7.16 5.05 -18.81
N GLY A 262 -6.15 4.37 -18.26
CA GLY A 262 -4.75 4.58 -18.60
C GLY A 262 -4.11 5.79 -17.89
N LYS A 263 -4.63 6.21 -16.73
CA LYS A 263 -4.11 7.36 -15.98
C LYS A 263 -4.25 7.14 -14.48
N ILE A 264 -3.50 7.92 -13.71
CA ILE A 264 -3.70 8.10 -12.28
C ILE A 264 -4.62 9.30 -12.10
N LEU A 265 -5.75 9.12 -11.41
CA LEU A 265 -6.76 10.16 -11.24
C LEU A 265 -6.63 10.92 -9.93
N SER A 266 -6.21 10.24 -8.87
CA SER A 266 -6.09 10.80 -7.53
C SER A 266 -5.11 9.97 -6.69
N GLY A 267 -4.51 10.59 -5.68
CA GLY A 267 -3.58 9.96 -4.76
C GLY A 267 -3.71 10.53 -3.35
N SER A 268 -3.36 9.75 -2.34
CA SER A 268 -3.29 10.17 -0.95
C SER A 268 -2.26 9.33 -0.21
N PHE A 269 -1.63 9.91 0.81
CA PHE A 269 -0.83 9.17 1.77
C PHE A 269 -1.53 9.14 3.12
N LEU A 270 -1.51 7.98 3.76
CA LEU A 270 -1.91 7.80 5.15
C LEU A 270 -0.63 7.66 5.98
N ASP A 271 -0.38 8.58 6.90
CA ASP A 271 0.72 8.47 7.85
C ASP A 271 0.31 7.51 8.98
N LEU A 272 1.04 6.40 9.10
CA LEU A 272 0.73 5.39 10.12
C LEU A 272 1.26 5.78 11.50
N SER A 273 2.23 6.68 11.60
CA SER A 273 2.72 7.17 12.90
C SER A 273 1.64 7.95 13.66
N VAL A 274 0.93 8.83 12.96
CA VAL A 274 -0.18 9.62 13.51
C VAL A 274 -1.34 8.71 13.92
N LEU A 275 -1.67 7.72 13.10
CA LEU A 275 -2.69 6.73 13.43
C LEU A 275 -2.27 5.87 14.64
N ASN A 276 -1.01 5.46 14.72
CA ASN A 276 -0.48 4.72 15.87
C ASN A 276 -0.56 5.53 17.15
N GLU A 277 -0.23 6.82 17.09
CA GLU A 277 -0.37 7.71 18.23
C GLU A 277 -1.83 7.84 18.68
N PHE A 278 -2.76 8.03 17.73
CA PHE A 278 -4.18 8.06 18.04
C PHE A 278 -4.66 6.75 18.68
N LEU A 279 -4.33 5.61 18.09
CA LEU A 279 -4.70 4.31 18.63
C LEU A 279 -4.09 4.08 20.01
N GLY A 280 -2.82 4.48 20.22
CA GLY A 280 -2.15 4.41 21.52
C GLY A 280 -2.71 5.38 22.57
N ARG A 281 -3.29 6.51 22.17
CA ARG A 281 -4.05 7.37 23.10
C ARG A 281 -5.40 6.77 23.45
N VAL A 282 -6.04 6.05 22.52
CA VAL A 282 -7.27 5.30 22.79
C VAL A 282 -7.02 4.05 23.64
N THR A 283 -5.77 3.55 23.66
CA THR A 283 -5.37 2.37 24.44
C THR A 283 -4.09 2.69 25.21
N GLU A 284 -4.21 3.14 26.47
CA GLU A 284 -3.16 3.77 27.30
C GLU A 284 -1.78 3.05 27.45
N ASP A 285 -1.55 1.86 26.87
CA ASP A 285 -0.27 1.17 26.61
C ASP A 285 -0.48 -0.12 25.75
N PRO A 286 -0.09 -0.15 24.46
CA PRO A 286 -0.37 -1.26 23.53
C PRO A 286 0.33 -2.59 23.88
N LYS A 287 1.15 -2.66 24.94
CA LYS A 287 1.80 -3.90 25.40
C LYS A 287 1.01 -4.69 26.44
N ASN A 288 -0.12 -4.18 26.92
CA ASN A 288 -0.97 -4.88 27.88
C ASN A 288 -2.01 -5.76 27.17
N ASN A 289 -2.16 -7.02 27.60
CA ASN A 289 -3.09 -8.01 27.02
C ASN A 289 -4.55 -7.51 26.97
N GLU A 290 -5.02 -6.80 28.00
CA GLU A 290 -6.39 -6.25 28.01
C GLU A 290 -6.60 -5.18 26.93
N GLN A 291 -5.55 -4.45 26.57
CA GLN A 291 -5.63 -3.37 25.59
C GLN A 291 -5.51 -3.87 24.16
N ILE A 292 -4.76 -4.93 23.92
CA ILE A 292 -4.76 -5.63 22.62
C ILE A 292 -6.19 -6.09 22.28
N VAL A 293 -6.95 -6.55 23.28
CA VAL A 293 -8.37 -6.91 23.10
C VAL A 293 -9.22 -5.68 22.77
N THR A 294 -9.03 -4.55 23.45
CA THR A 294 -9.73 -3.29 23.15
C THR A 294 -9.42 -2.78 21.75
N LEU A 295 -8.14 -2.77 21.35
CA LEU A 295 -7.70 -2.35 20.02
C LEU A 295 -8.24 -3.27 18.92
N SER A 296 -8.17 -4.58 19.12
CA SER A 296 -8.78 -5.57 18.22
C SER A 296 -10.27 -5.34 18.07
N THR A 297 -10.98 -5.06 19.17
CA THR A 297 -12.42 -4.77 19.14
C THR A 297 -12.74 -3.49 18.36
N LEU A 298 -11.94 -2.43 18.53
CA LEU A 298 -12.09 -1.18 17.78
C LEU A 298 -11.86 -1.38 16.28
N LEU A 299 -10.79 -2.10 15.92
CA LEU A 299 -10.48 -2.39 14.52
C LEU A 299 -11.55 -3.28 13.87
N ASP A 300 -12.09 -4.26 14.59
CA ASP A 300 -13.19 -5.10 14.13
C ASP A 300 -14.47 -4.30 13.88
N LEU A 301 -14.74 -3.32 14.74
CA LEU A 301 -15.83 -2.38 14.55
C LEU A 301 -15.61 -1.53 13.30
N TRP A 302 -14.42 -0.97 13.11
CA TRP A 302 -14.09 -0.16 11.93
C TRP A 302 -14.18 -0.96 10.63
N ASP A 303 -13.66 -2.19 10.60
CA ASP A 303 -13.79 -3.10 9.45
C ASP A 303 -15.28 -3.40 9.19
N SER A 304 -16.06 -3.65 10.24
CA SER A 304 -17.52 -3.87 10.13
C SER A 304 -18.26 -2.66 9.57
N ILE A 305 -17.86 -1.43 9.91
CA ILE A 305 -18.42 -0.19 9.35
C ILE A 305 -18.13 -0.12 7.85
N PHE A 306 -16.90 -0.39 7.43
CA PHE A 306 -16.53 -0.39 6.01
C PHE A 306 -17.28 -1.47 5.21
N LEU A 307 -17.38 -2.69 5.75
CA LEU A 307 -18.13 -3.79 5.13
C LEU A 307 -19.63 -3.47 5.03
N TYR A 308 -20.21 -2.89 6.09
CA TYR A 308 -21.60 -2.45 6.10
C TYR A 308 -21.85 -1.37 5.03
N ALA A 309 -21.00 -0.35 5.00
CA ALA A 309 -21.06 0.75 4.05
C ALA A 309 -20.94 0.28 2.60
N ALA A 310 -20.18 -0.79 2.34
CA ALA A 310 -20.03 -1.34 1.00
C ALA A 310 -21.32 -1.96 0.45
N VAL A 311 -22.20 -2.46 1.31
CA VAL A 311 -23.46 -3.14 0.91
C VAL A 311 -24.68 -2.22 1.05
N LYS A 312 -24.69 -1.34 2.04
CA LYS A 312 -25.85 -0.51 2.36
C LYS A 312 -25.92 0.77 1.51
N LYS A 313 -27.04 0.97 0.82
CA LYS A 313 -27.37 2.27 0.21
C LYS A 313 -27.50 3.33 1.32
N GLY A 314 -26.70 4.39 1.24
CA GLY A 314 -26.62 5.47 2.24
C GLY A 314 -25.42 5.38 3.18
N GLY A 315 -24.76 4.21 3.29
CA GLY A 315 -23.58 4.03 4.15
C GLY A 315 -22.29 4.70 3.65
N GLU A 316 -22.35 5.54 2.63
CA GLU A 316 -21.19 6.23 2.08
C GLU A 316 -20.62 7.24 3.09
N ASN A 317 -21.48 8.04 3.72
CA ASN A 317 -21.05 9.08 4.65
C ASN A 317 -20.34 8.51 5.88
N ILE A 318 -20.83 7.40 6.43
CA ILE A 318 -20.20 6.77 7.62
C ILE A 318 -18.81 6.21 7.28
N ALA A 319 -18.63 5.63 6.09
CA ALA A 319 -17.33 5.15 5.64
C ALA A 319 -16.36 6.30 5.31
N LEU A 320 -16.84 7.36 4.65
CA LEU A 320 -16.01 8.51 4.32
C LEU A 320 -15.54 9.27 5.56
N THR A 321 -16.44 9.50 6.53
CA THR A 321 -16.07 10.17 7.78
C THR A 321 -15.13 9.33 8.65
N LEU A 322 -15.31 8.01 8.68
CA LEU A 322 -14.34 7.11 9.33
C LEU A 322 -12.98 7.14 8.63
N ALA A 323 -12.97 7.16 7.30
CA ALA A 323 -11.74 7.25 6.54
C ALA A 323 -11.00 8.59 6.79
N ASP A 324 -11.74 9.71 6.87
CA ASP A 324 -11.13 11.00 7.20
C ASP A 324 -10.58 11.03 8.63
N LEU A 325 -11.28 10.41 9.60
CA LEU A 325 -10.77 10.22 10.97
C LEU A 325 -9.47 9.41 10.97
N ILE A 326 -9.40 8.31 10.22
CA ILE A 326 -8.19 7.48 10.13
C ILE A 326 -7.04 8.22 9.45
N PHE A 327 -7.30 9.02 8.42
CA PHE A 327 -6.29 9.80 7.71
C PHE A 327 -5.77 11.00 8.50
N ASN A 328 -6.62 11.59 9.32
CA ASN A 328 -6.30 12.79 10.09
C ASN A 328 -7.07 12.73 11.42
N PRO A 329 -6.55 11.99 12.41
CA PRO A 329 -7.21 11.84 13.69
C PRO A 329 -7.14 13.15 14.48
N ASN A 330 -8.24 13.89 14.47
CA ASN A 330 -8.43 15.12 15.25
C ASN A 330 -9.89 15.19 15.75
N LEU A 331 -10.14 16.11 16.68
CA LEU A 331 -11.46 16.27 17.32
C LEU A 331 -12.57 16.53 16.28
N ASP A 332 -12.34 17.40 15.30
CA ASP A 332 -13.35 17.73 14.28
C ASP A 332 -13.76 16.51 13.45
N ASN A 333 -12.79 15.70 13.03
CA ASN A 333 -13.05 14.49 12.25
C ASN A 333 -13.69 13.40 13.12
N TYR A 334 -13.32 13.31 14.40
CA TYR A 334 -13.97 12.42 15.36
C TYR A 334 -15.42 12.81 15.58
N GLU A 335 -15.70 14.08 15.89
CA GLU A 335 -17.05 14.60 16.07
C GLU A 335 -17.90 14.38 14.82
N ARG A 336 -17.35 14.69 13.63
CA ARG A 336 -18.03 14.45 12.36
C ARG A 336 -18.37 12.98 12.15
N HIS A 337 -17.46 12.06 12.47
CA HIS A 337 -17.71 10.63 12.37
C HIS A 337 -18.82 10.20 13.34
N ILE A 338 -18.73 10.60 14.61
CA ILE A 338 -19.72 10.26 15.64
C ILE A 338 -21.10 10.82 15.31
N LEU A 339 -21.21 12.09 14.90
CA LEU A 339 -22.48 12.69 14.48
C LEU A 339 -23.08 11.95 13.26
N THR A 340 -22.24 11.50 12.33
CA THR A 340 -22.69 10.73 11.17
C THR A 340 -23.19 9.36 11.58
N VAL A 341 -22.48 8.67 12.47
CA VAL A 341 -22.90 7.40 13.09
C VAL A 341 -24.26 7.56 13.78
N PHE A 342 -24.44 8.61 14.58
CA PHE A 342 -25.70 8.90 15.26
C PHE A 342 -26.85 9.19 14.29
N LYS A 343 -26.62 10.03 13.27
CA LYS A 343 -27.64 10.33 12.24
C LYS A 343 -28.08 9.08 11.49
N GLU A 344 -27.14 8.26 11.06
CA GLU A 344 -27.44 6.99 10.37
C GLU A 344 -28.18 6.02 11.29
N ARG A 345 -27.78 5.93 12.58
CA ARG A 345 -28.48 5.09 13.56
C ARG A 345 -29.91 5.56 13.80
N LEU A 346 -30.13 6.85 14.02
CA LEU A 346 -31.47 7.42 14.19
C LEU A 346 -32.33 7.20 12.94
N HIS A 347 -31.74 7.33 11.75
CA HIS A 347 -32.44 7.04 10.50
C HIS A 347 -32.84 5.57 10.42
N LEU A 348 -31.95 4.64 10.78
CA LEU A 348 -32.24 3.20 10.82
C LEU A 348 -33.30 2.85 11.87
N GLU A 349 -33.23 3.45 13.06
CA GLU A 349 -34.21 3.29 14.12
C GLU A 349 -35.59 3.83 13.67
N SER A 350 -35.65 5.02 13.05
CA SER A 350 -36.89 5.57 12.48
C SER A 350 -37.47 4.71 11.35
N LEU A 351 -36.63 4.15 10.48
CA LEU A 351 -37.06 3.25 9.41
C LEU A 351 -37.52 1.89 9.97
N SER A 352 -36.91 1.41 11.05
CA SER A 352 -37.31 0.17 11.73
C SER A 352 -38.60 0.33 12.53
N GLN A 353 -38.89 1.52 13.06
CA GLN A 353 -40.18 1.85 13.66
C GLN A 353 -41.29 1.89 12.59
N LEU A 354 -40.96 2.33 11.36
CA LEU A 354 -41.86 2.26 10.21
C LEU A 354 -42.01 0.85 9.61
N THR A 355 -41.05 -0.05 9.85
CA THR A 355 -41.08 -1.44 9.37
C THR A 355 -40.92 -2.43 10.53
N ARG A 356 -42.05 -2.85 11.12
CA ARG A 356 -42.20 -3.82 12.24
C ARG A 356 -41.60 -5.23 12.02
N ARG A 357 -40.36 -5.36 11.51
CA ARG A 357 -39.68 -6.66 11.36
C ARG A 357 -38.22 -6.58 11.80
N GLY A 358 -38.03 -6.77 13.11
CA GLY A 358 -36.93 -7.50 13.74
C GLY A 358 -35.56 -7.54 13.06
N LYS A 359 -34.96 -6.40 12.73
CA LYS A 359 -33.54 -6.37 12.34
C LYS A 359 -32.67 -6.02 13.56
N ARG A 360 -31.72 -6.91 13.85
CA ARG A 360 -30.70 -6.76 14.91
C ARG A 360 -30.08 -5.36 14.87
N SER A 361 -30.21 -4.63 15.98
CA SER A 361 -29.54 -3.34 16.16
C SER A 361 -28.02 -3.55 16.20
N ILE A 362 -27.29 -2.92 15.28
CA ILE A 362 -25.83 -2.86 15.35
C ILE A 362 -25.48 -1.85 16.44
N ARG A 363 -24.91 -2.30 17.55
CA ARG A 363 -24.36 -1.41 18.59
C ARG A 363 -23.00 -0.91 18.11
N LEU A 364 -22.98 0.28 17.51
CA LEU A 364 -21.76 0.84 16.90
C LEU A 364 -20.75 1.32 17.94
N TYR A 365 -21.17 1.86 19.08
CA TYR A 365 -20.28 2.17 20.20
C TYR A 365 -21.03 1.92 21.51
N ASN A 366 -20.35 1.39 22.53
CA ASN A 366 -20.89 1.35 23.89
C ASN A 366 -20.59 2.69 24.58
N ARG A 367 -21.46 3.12 25.50
CA ARG A 367 -21.33 4.41 26.21
C ARG A 367 -19.97 4.57 26.90
N LYS A 368 -19.44 3.50 27.46
CA LYS A 368 -18.17 3.46 28.18
C LYS A 368 -16.98 3.77 27.25
N LEU A 369 -16.96 3.17 26.06
CA LEU A 369 -15.95 3.43 25.02
C LEU A 369 -16.01 4.86 24.50
N LEU A 370 -17.23 5.43 24.41
CA LEU A 370 -17.40 6.83 24.00
C LEU A 370 -16.90 7.79 25.09
N GLU A 371 -17.22 7.52 26.35
CA GLU A 371 -16.76 8.30 27.50
C GLU A 371 -15.22 8.22 27.67
N GLU A 372 -14.63 7.06 27.40
CA GLU A 372 -13.18 6.81 27.43
C GLU A 372 -12.43 7.50 26.29
N VAL A 373 -12.96 7.50 25.06
CA VAL A 373 -12.33 8.25 23.96
C VAL A 373 -12.45 9.77 24.18
N MET A 374 -13.56 10.24 24.74
CA MET A 374 -13.80 11.66 24.99
C MET A 374 -12.95 12.25 26.13
N SER A 375 -12.45 11.44 27.07
CA SER A 375 -11.57 11.91 28.14
C SER A 375 -10.15 12.26 27.66
N HIS A 376 -9.78 11.82 26.45
CA HIS A 376 -8.44 12.01 25.89
C HIS A 376 -8.37 13.08 24.79
N VAL A 377 -9.48 13.78 24.52
CA VAL A 377 -9.49 14.87 23.56
C VAL A 377 -9.36 16.21 24.29
N GLU A 378 -8.20 16.86 24.16
CA GLU A 378 -8.02 18.23 24.67
C GLU A 378 -8.91 19.20 23.90
N VAL A 379 -9.75 19.91 24.65
CA VAL A 379 -10.52 21.04 24.14
C VAL A 379 -9.54 22.21 23.97
N VAL A 380 -9.26 22.58 22.72
CA VAL A 380 -8.47 23.78 22.39
C VAL A 380 -9.25 25.04 22.70
#